data_AF-A0AA40ASC0-F1
#
_entry.id   AF-A0AA40ASC0-F1
#
_cell.length_a   1.000
_cell.length_b   1.000
_cell.length_c   1.000
_cell.angle_alpha   90.00
_cell.angle_beta   90.00
_cell.angle_gamma   90.00
#
_symmetry.space_group_name_H-M   'P 1'
#
loop_
_entity.id
_entity.type
_entity.pdbx_description
1 polymer ?
#
loop_
_entity_poly.entity_id
_entity_poly.type
_entity_poly.pdbx_seq_one_letter_code
_entity_poly.pdbx_strand_id
1 'polypeptide(L)'
;MADDLELPEIRFREIECGNRTELQRLLRAGESLGFFYLNLEGSEGMGLLELQAQILEFSKVYLSQPLSYKMKDCAGLHTDSNICGYKPLATETGVVDKKKDGFEAIKKLLAAFSDVLAVHDEGRFEKMHLDPENSSSSVVVNYYNSAESLPEEASMGHNAHTDLGSIMILFCSNWGLQVWLTGSERWAFVEPRTGCARTGKLEEDADGNRG
;
A
#
# COMPACT_ATOMS: atom_id res chain seq x y z
N MET A 1 -21.57 5.75 18.20
CA MET A 1 -21.02 6.18 16.90
C MET A 1 -19.53 5.92 17.00
N ALA A 2 -18.89 5.36 15.97
CA ALA A 2 -17.43 5.28 15.98
C ALA A 2 -16.89 6.70 15.79
N ASP A 3 -15.83 7.07 16.51
CA ASP A 3 -15.14 8.33 16.25
C ASP A 3 -14.38 8.17 14.93
N ASP A 4 -14.94 8.78 13.87
CA ASP A 4 -14.41 8.74 12.51
C ASP A 4 -12.96 9.26 12.50
N LEU A 5 -12.07 8.49 11.87
CA LEU A 5 -10.67 8.84 11.80
C LEU A 5 -10.42 9.89 10.72
N GLU A 6 -10.22 11.14 11.14
CA GLU A 6 -9.75 12.21 10.25
C GLU A 6 -8.25 12.04 9.95
N LEU A 7 -7.93 11.27 8.91
CA LEU A 7 -6.59 11.29 8.31
C LEU A 7 -6.38 12.57 7.49
N PRO A 8 -5.18 13.17 7.51
CA PRO A 8 -4.87 14.33 6.69
C PRO A 8 -4.89 13.98 5.20
N GLU A 9 -5.42 14.89 4.39
CA GLU A 9 -5.41 14.78 2.93
C GLU A 9 -4.30 15.63 2.31
N ILE A 10 -3.43 14.97 1.55
CA ILE A 10 -2.25 15.53 0.88
C ILE A 10 -2.50 15.51 -0.63
N ARG A 11 -2.42 16.66 -1.30
CA ARG A 11 -2.63 16.77 -2.75
C ARG A 11 -1.36 16.42 -3.52
N PHE A 12 -1.41 15.36 -4.32
CA PHE A 12 -0.30 14.91 -5.14
C PHE A 12 0.19 15.99 -6.11
N ARG A 13 -0.74 16.70 -6.77
CA ARG A 13 -0.43 17.82 -7.67
C ARG A 13 0.42 18.93 -7.03
N GLU A 14 0.21 19.20 -5.74
CA GLU A 14 0.96 20.23 -5.01
C GLU A 14 2.37 19.72 -4.63
N ILE A 15 2.53 18.41 -4.36
CA ILE A 15 3.85 17.76 -4.23
C ILE A 15 4.61 17.89 -5.57
N GLU A 16 3.96 17.59 -6.69
CA GLU A 16 4.56 17.66 -8.04
C GLU A 16 5.01 19.08 -8.41
N CYS A 17 4.30 20.09 -7.92
CA CYS A 17 4.67 21.50 -8.08
C CYS A 17 5.73 21.98 -7.06
N GLY A 18 6.26 21.10 -6.21
CA GLY A 18 7.25 21.46 -5.18
C GLY A 18 6.70 22.39 -4.08
N ASN A 19 5.39 22.37 -3.84
CA ASN A 19 4.74 23.27 -2.88
C ASN A 19 5.24 22.98 -1.45
N ARG A 20 6.11 23.85 -0.94
CA ARG A 20 6.75 23.71 0.38
C ARG A 20 5.76 23.50 1.52
N THR A 21 4.55 24.07 1.43
CA THR A 21 3.52 23.89 2.47
C THR A 21 2.93 22.49 2.41
N GLU A 22 2.62 21.97 1.22
CA GLU A 22 2.09 20.61 1.08
C GLU A 22 3.15 19.55 1.41
N LEU A 23 4.39 19.79 1.00
CA LEU A 23 5.56 18.96 1.34
C LEU A 23 5.78 18.89 2.87
N GLN A 24 5.60 19.99 3.60
CA GLN A 24 5.63 19.98 5.08
C GLN A 24 4.44 19.25 5.70
N ARG A 25 3.25 19.29 5.07
CA ARG A 25 2.08 18.50 5.51
C ARG A 25 2.30 17.00 5.28
N LEU A 26 2.91 16.62 4.16
CA LEU A 26 3.32 15.25 3.84
C LEU A 26 4.26 14.69 4.92
N LEU A 27 5.33 15.42 5.26
CA LEU A 27 6.27 14.98 6.29
C LEU A 27 5.56 14.80 7.64
N ARG A 28 4.80 15.81 8.10
CA ARG A 28 4.07 15.73 9.39
C ARG A 28 3.07 14.59 9.44
N ALA A 29 2.43 14.24 8.32
CA ALA A 29 1.52 13.10 8.26
C ALA A 29 2.27 11.77 8.42
N GLY A 30 3.44 11.65 7.78
CA GLY A 30 4.34 10.50 7.96
C GLY A 30 4.93 10.39 9.37
N GLU A 31 5.25 11.51 10.02
CA GLU A 31 5.82 11.56 11.38
C GLU A 31 4.80 11.35 12.52
N SER A 32 3.50 11.51 12.26
CA SER A 32 2.46 11.48 13.30
C SER A 32 1.73 10.14 13.38
N LEU A 33 0.77 9.91 12.49
CA LEU A 33 0.04 8.64 12.41
C LEU A 33 0.70 7.65 11.45
N GLY A 34 1.67 8.08 10.64
CA GLY A 34 2.17 7.31 9.50
C GLY A 34 1.18 7.18 8.34
N PHE A 35 -0.10 7.54 8.53
CA PHE A 35 -1.18 7.38 7.54
C PHE A 35 -1.75 8.70 7.02
N PHE A 36 -2.02 8.75 5.72
CA PHE A 36 -2.70 9.87 5.07
C PHE A 36 -3.45 9.46 3.80
N TYR A 37 -4.38 10.32 3.39
CA TYR A 37 -4.95 10.27 2.04
C TYR A 37 -4.04 11.02 1.08
N LEU A 38 -3.72 10.40 -0.05
CA LEU A 38 -3.07 11.05 -1.18
C LEU A 38 -4.14 11.33 -2.24
N ASN A 39 -4.57 12.58 -2.35
CA ASN A 39 -5.52 13.04 -3.35
C ASN A 39 -4.81 13.12 -4.71
N LEU A 40 -5.34 12.38 -5.71
CA LEU A 40 -4.77 12.20 -7.04
C LEU A 40 -5.46 13.06 -8.11
N GLU A 41 -6.24 14.07 -7.73
CA GLU A 41 -6.81 15.06 -8.65
C GLU A 41 -5.70 15.89 -9.32
N GLY A 42 -5.50 15.63 -10.61
CA GLY A 42 -4.45 16.27 -11.42
C GLY A 42 -4.05 15.40 -12.60
N SER A 43 -3.34 15.96 -13.58
CA SER A 43 -3.01 15.27 -14.84
C SER A 43 -2.20 13.98 -14.65
N GLU A 44 -1.25 13.97 -13.70
CA GLU A 44 -0.39 12.80 -13.47
C GLU A 44 -1.00 11.83 -12.45
N GLY A 45 -1.70 12.33 -11.43
CA GLY A 45 -2.48 11.50 -10.51
C GLY A 45 -3.62 10.73 -11.20
N MET A 46 -4.25 11.31 -12.22
CA MET A 46 -5.21 10.62 -13.09
C MET A 46 -4.60 9.40 -13.79
N GLY A 47 -3.34 9.47 -14.23
CA GLY A 47 -2.65 8.31 -14.83
C GLY A 47 -2.49 7.14 -13.86
N LEU A 48 -2.29 7.44 -12.56
CA LEU A 48 -2.25 6.41 -11.51
C LEU A 48 -3.64 5.81 -11.23
N LEU A 49 -4.70 6.63 -11.28
CA LEU A 49 -6.10 6.15 -11.18
C LEU A 49 -6.51 5.28 -12.38
N GLU A 50 -6.09 5.66 -13.60
CA GLU A 50 -6.32 4.86 -14.81
C GLU A 50 -5.59 3.52 -14.76
N LEU A 51 -4.32 3.51 -14.34
CA LEU A 51 -3.55 2.28 -14.14
C LEU A 51 -4.19 1.39 -13.06
N GLN A 52 -4.62 1.97 -11.94
CA GLN A 52 -5.35 1.27 -10.89
C GLN A 52 -6.64 0.63 -11.41
N ALA A 53 -7.42 1.34 -12.23
CA ALA A 53 -8.64 0.82 -12.83
C ALA A 53 -8.36 -0.34 -13.80
N GLN A 54 -7.32 -0.23 -14.64
CA GLN A 54 -6.89 -1.29 -15.55
C GLN A 54 -6.43 -2.55 -14.80
N ILE A 55 -5.61 -2.39 -13.76
CA ILE A 55 -5.15 -3.51 -12.90
C ILE A 55 -6.34 -4.17 -12.21
N LEU A 56 -7.27 -3.39 -11.66
CA LEU A 56 -8.45 -3.91 -10.96
C LEU A 56 -9.36 -4.70 -11.93
N GLU A 57 -9.59 -4.20 -13.13
CA GLU A 57 -10.41 -4.88 -14.13
C GLU A 57 -9.76 -6.17 -14.63
N PHE A 58 -8.46 -6.13 -14.96
CA PHE A 58 -7.67 -7.33 -15.28
C PHE A 58 -7.75 -8.37 -14.15
N SER A 59 -7.60 -7.92 -12.90
CA SER A 59 -7.62 -8.80 -11.73
C SER A 59 -8.98 -9.45 -11.51
N LYS A 60 -10.10 -8.75 -11.74
CA LYS A 60 -11.43 -9.38 -11.72
C LYS A 60 -11.53 -10.52 -12.73
N VAL A 61 -11.14 -10.27 -13.99
CA VAL A 61 -11.19 -11.24 -15.09
C VAL A 61 -10.27 -12.44 -14.85
N TYR A 62 -9.10 -12.21 -14.25
CA TYR A 62 -8.17 -13.27 -13.86
C TYR A 62 -8.69 -14.08 -12.65
N LEU A 63 -9.18 -13.41 -11.61
CA LEU A 63 -9.64 -14.06 -10.38
C LEU A 63 -10.96 -14.82 -10.55
N SER A 64 -11.79 -14.46 -11.54
CA SER A 64 -12.98 -15.22 -11.93
C SER A 64 -12.65 -16.51 -12.70
N GLN A 65 -11.39 -16.76 -13.10
CA GLN A 65 -11.01 -18.03 -13.72
C GLN A 65 -11.10 -19.19 -12.72
N PRO A 66 -11.37 -20.43 -13.20
CA PRO A 66 -11.38 -21.62 -12.35
C PRO A 66 -10.09 -21.76 -11.52
N LEU A 67 -10.20 -22.29 -10.30
CA LEU A 67 -9.03 -22.48 -9.42
C LEU A 67 -7.90 -23.27 -10.12
N SER A 68 -8.25 -24.32 -10.88
CA SER A 68 -7.29 -25.11 -11.67
C SER A 68 -6.56 -24.34 -12.77
N TYR A 69 -7.11 -23.20 -13.22
CA TYR A 69 -6.41 -22.28 -14.11
C TYR A 69 -5.44 -21.40 -13.33
N LYS A 70 -5.91 -20.74 -12.25
CA LYS A 70 -5.10 -19.83 -11.43
C LYS A 70 -3.93 -20.52 -10.72
N MET A 71 -4.10 -21.78 -10.30
CA MET A 71 -3.04 -22.59 -9.71
C MET A 71 -1.88 -22.90 -10.67
N LYS A 72 -2.02 -22.68 -11.99
CA LYS A 72 -0.89 -22.75 -12.94
C LYS A 72 0.15 -21.68 -12.66
N ASP A 73 -0.27 -20.53 -12.13
CA ASP A 73 0.58 -19.39 -11.82
C ASP A 73 0.87 -19.31 -10.31
N CYS A 74 0.71 -20.42 -9.56
CA CYS A 74 0.85 -20.41 -8.10
C CYS A 74 2.22 -19.88 -7.66
N ALA A 75 2.24 -19.06 -6.61
CA ALA A 75 3.47 -18.54 -6.04
C ALA A 75 4.44 -19.67 -5.67
N GLY A 76 5.73 -19.47 -5.95
CA GLY A 76 6.78 -20.49 -5.77
C GLY A 76 6.89 -21.57 -6.86
N LEU A 77 6.00 -21.61 -7.86
CA LEU A 77 6.14 -22.56 -9.00
C LEU A 77 7.15 -22.12 -10.07
N HIS A 78 7.32 -20.80 -10.28
CA HIS A 78 8.04 -20.23 -11.43
C HIS A 78 9.15 -19.24 -11.05
N THR A 79 9.38 -19.04 -9.75
CA THR A 79 10.37 -18.12 -9.19
C THR A 79 10.89 -18.66 -7.86
N ASP A 80 12.16 -18.42 -7.56
CA ASP A 80 12.77 -18.67 -6.24
C ASP A 80 12.22 -17.73 -5.14
N SER A 81 11.19 -16.94 -5.46
CA SER A 81 10.56 -15.95 -4.60
C SER A 81 9.05 -16.19 -4.48
N ASN A 82 8.55 -16.16 -3.24
CA ASN A 82 7.14 -16.35 -2.89
C ASN A 82 6.30 -15.07 -3.07
N ILE A 83 6.82 -14.02 -3.72
CA ILE A 83 6.14 -12.73 -3.91
C ILE A 83 5.34 -12.64 -5.22
N CYS A 84 5.69 -13.43 -6.23
CA CYS A 84 5.04 -13.42 -7.54
C CYS A 84 4.15 -14.64 -7.72
N GLY A 85 2.95 -14.44 -8.29
CA GLY A 85 2.02 -15.51 -8.64
C GLY A 85 0.71 -15.50 -7.84
N TYR A 86 -0.21 -16.37 -8.21
CA TYR A 86 -1.47 -16.57 -7.50
C TYR A 86 -1.23 -17.23 -6.15
N LYS A 87 -1.87 -16.71 -5.10
CA LYS A 87 -1.87 -17.30 -3.76
C LYS A 87 -3.29 -17.76 -3.43
N PRO A 88 -3.51 -19.06 -3.12
CA PRO A 88 -4.81 -19.52 -2.62
C PRO A 88 -5.04 -19.00 -1.18
N LEU A 89 -6.26 -19.17 -0.68
CA LEU A 89 -6.61 -18.78 0.69
C LEU A 89 -5.84 -19.63 1.72
N ALA A 90 -5.43 -19.00 2.83
CA ALA A 90 -4.86 -19.62 4.03
C ALA A 90 -3.46 -20.28 3.92
N THR A 91 -2.47 -19.65 3.25
CA THR A 91 -1.14 -20.27 3.00
C THR A 91 0.13 -19.45 3.33
N GLU A 92 0.07 -18.31 4.03
CA GLU A 92 1.19 -17.33 4.02
C GLU A 92 2.14 -17.29 5.25
N THR A 93 3.46 -17.22 4.97
CA THR A 93 4.52 -16.61 5.81
C THR A 93 5.74 -16.17 4.95
N GLY A 94 6.15 -14.88 5.00
CA GLY A 94 7.53 -14.42 4.73
C GLY A 94 7.98 -14.14 3.27
N VAL A 95 8.94 -13.21 3.08
CA VAL A 95 9.24 -12.54 1.79
C VAL A 95 10.74 -12.38 1.45
N VAL A 96 11.10 -12.79 0.23
CA VAL A 96 12.19 -12.32 -0.68
C VAL A 96 11.85 -12.85 -2.11
N ASP A 97 12.39 -12.44 -3.27
CA ASP A 97 13.35 -11.44 -3.77
C ASP A 97 13.03 -11.09 -5.26
N LYS A 98 13.63 -10.01 -5.80
CA LYS A 98 13.80 -9.59 -7.22
C LYS A 98 12.73 -9.94 -8.29
N LYS A 99 11.89 -8.95 -8.66
CA LYS A 99 11.41 -8.62 -10.03
C LYS A 99 10.77 -7.21 -10.04
N LYS A 100 10.75 -6.51 -11.20
CA LYS A 100 10.42 -5.07 -11.32
C LYS A 100 8.93 -4.76 -11.55
N ASP A 101 8.47 -3.58 -11.13
CA ASP A 101 7.19 -2.96 -11.55
C ASP A 101 7.24 -1.41 -11.70
N GLY A 102 6.10 -0.77 -12.02
CA GLY A 102 6.00 0.61 -12.53
C GLY A 102 5.96 1.70 -11.46
N PHE A 103 7.13 2.26 -11.13
CA PHE A 103 7.35 2.92 -9.82
C PHE A 103 7.43 4.46 -9.80
N GLU A 104 7.19 5.16 -10.91
CA GLU A 104 7.50 6.59 -11.03
C GLU A 104 6.73 7.51 -10.07
N ALA A 105 5.48 7.19 -9.73
CA ALA A 105 4.72 7.95 -8.72
C ALA A 105 5.32 7.82 -7.31
N ILE A 106 5.90 6.65 -6.98
CA ILE A 106 6.51 6.41 -5.66
C ILE A 106 7.88 7.09 -5.58
N LYS A 107 8.65 7.12 -6.68
CA LYS A 107 9.89 7.93 -6.76
C LYS A 107 9.63 9.42 -6.51
N LYS A 108 8.51 9.98 -7.00
CA LYS A 108 8.12 11.38 -6.69
C LYS A 108 7.87 11.61 -5.21
N LEU A 109 7.20 10.68 -4.51
CA LEU A 109 6.98 10.77 -3.07
C LEU A 109 8.31 10.66 -2.29
N LEU A 110 9.19 9.75 -2.70
CA LEU A 110 10.52 9.60 -2.09
C LEU A 110 11.40 10.84 -2.29
N ALA A 111 11.37 11.45 -3.48
CA ALA A 111 12.05 12.71 -3.77
C ALA A 111 11.49 13.87 -2.93
N ALA A 112 10.17 13.92 -2.75
CA ALA A 112 9.52 14.88 -1.86
C ALA A 112 10.00 14.74 -0.40
N PHE A 113 10.14 13.51 0.12
CA PHE A 113 10.74 13.30 1.44
C PHE A 113 12.22 13.71 1.49
N SER A 114 13.01 13.38 0.47
CA SER A 114 14.42 13.83 0.34
C SER A 114 14.52 15.35 0.42
N ASP A 115 13.64 16.08 -0.26
CA ASP A 115 13.66 17.55 -0.34
C ASP A 115 13.30 18.22 0.99
N VAL A 116 12.31 17.70 1.73
CA VAL A 116 11.90 18.28 3.03
C VAL A 116 12.92 17.99 4.12
N LEU A 117 13.48 16.78 4.13
CA LEU A 117 14.49 16.36 5.10
C LEU A 117 15.89 16.90 4.78
N ALA A 118 16.02 17.73 3.74
CA ALA A 118 17.30 18.27 3.24
C ALA A 118 18.35 17.18 2.98
N VAL A 119 17.90 16.04 2.44
CA VAL A 119 18.75 14.93 2.02
C VAL A 119 19.25 15.23 0.61
N HIS A 120 20.57 15.21 0.47
CA HIS A 120 21.28 15.63 -0.73
C HIS A 120 22.12 14.50 -1.34
N ASP A 121 22.55 14.73 -2.58
CA ASP A 121 23.47 13.86 -3.32
C ASP A 121 23.06 12.38 -3.33
N GLU A 122 23.93 11.46 -2.93
CA GLU A 122 23.68 10.01 -2.94
C GLU A 122 22.82 9.51 -1.77
N GLY A 123 22.54 10.35 -0.77
CA GLY A 123 21.66 9.97 0.34
C GLY A 123 20.17 9.97 -0.01
N ARG A 124 19.79 10.55 -1.15
CA ARG A 124 18.40 10.80 -1.55
C ARG A 124 17.60 9.50 -1.69
N PHE A 125 16.42 9.45 -1.09
CA PHE A 125 15.64 8.23 -0.97
C PHE A 125 15.22 7.64 -2.32
N GLU A 126 14.85 8.47 -3.28
CA GLU A 126 14.51 8.02 -4.63
C GLU A 126 15.73 7.42 -5.37
N LYS A 127 16.96 7.78 -4.98
CA LYS A 127 18.18 7.15 -5.53
C LYS A 127 18.40 5.73 -5.01
N MET A 128 17.85 5.39 -3.86
CA MET A 128 17.85 4.01 -3.33
C MET A 128 16.93 3.07 -4.13
N HIS A 129 16.21 3.59 -5.13
CA HIS A 129 15.29 2.88 -6.03
C HIS A 129 15.61 3.14 -7.52
N LEU A 130 16.90 3.30 -7.87
CA LEU A 130 17.35 3.58 -9.24
C LEU A 130 17.26 2.39 -10.21
N ASP A 131 16.96 2.71 -11.47
CA ASP A 131 17.29 1.88 -12.63
C ASP A 131 18.78 2.12 -12.98
N PRO A 132 19.57 1.13 -13.43
CA PRO A 132 19.17 -0.15 -14.05
C PRO A 132 18.91 -1.30 -13.08
N GLU A 133 19.18 -1.13 -11.78
CA GLU A 133 19.09 -2.22 -10.81
C GLU A 133 17.64 -2.69 -10.59
N ASN A 134 17.49 -3.86 -9.96
CA ASN A 134 16.16 -4.42 -9.71
C ASN A 134 15.51 -3.73 -8.52
N SER A 135 14.54 -2.86 -8.78
CA SER A 135 13.68 -2.34 -7.72
C SER A 135 12.97 -3.50 -7.00
N SER A 136 12.92 -3.43 -5.67
CA SER A 136 12.22 -4.38 -4.78
C SER A 136 10.73 -4.10 -4.63
N SER A 137 10.24 -3.14 -5.41
CA SER A 137 8.83 -2.78 -5.57
C SER A 137 7.93 -3.97 -5.87
N SER A 138 6.73 -3.97 -5.31
CA SER A 138 5.70 -4.95 -5.66
C SER A 138 4.29 -4.36 -5.59
N VAL A 139 3.46 -4.70 -6.58
CA VAL A 139 2.01 -4.48 -6.57
C VAL A 139 1.31 -5.78 -6.16
N VAL A 140 0.53 -5.71 -5.08
CA VAL A 140 -0.30 -6.83 -4.59
C VAL A 140 -1.78 -6.48 -4.78
N VAL A 141 -2.54 -7.38 -5.40
CA VAL A 141 -4.00 -7.24 -5.53
C VAL A 141 -4.69 -8.22 -4.60
N ASN A 142 -5.18 -7.72 -3.47
CA ASN A 142 -5.95 -8.50 -2.51
C ASN A 142 -7.42 -8.58 -2.94
N TYR A 143 -7.98 -9.79 -2.97
CA TYR A 143 -9.39 -10.05 -3.25
C TYR A 143 -10.02 -10.80 -2.08
N TYR A 144 -10.91 -10.11 -1.36
CA TYR A 144 -11.63 -10.65 -0.22
C TYR A 144 -13.03 -11.10 -0.69
N ASN A 145 -13.32 -12.39 -0.47
CA ASN A 145 -14.67 -12.94 -0.63
C ASN A 145 -15.66 -12.29 0.35
N SER A 146 -16.96 -12.33 0.07
CA SER A 146 -17.98 -11.83 1.01
C SER A 146 -18.05 -12.69 2.28
N ALA A 147 -18.39 -12.08 3.42
CA ALA A 147 -18.55 -12.76 4.71
C ALA A 147 -19.46 -14.00 4.60
N GLU A 148 -20.55 -13.86 3.84
CA GLU A 148 -21.56 -14.91 3.58
C GLU A 148 -21.03 -16.14 2.83
N SER A 149 -19.82 -16.06 2.26
CA SER A 149 -19.20 -17.14 1.47
C SER A 149 -18.01 -17.81 2.16
N LEU A 150 -17.75 -17.46 3.43
CA LEU A 150 -16.70 -18.07 4.26
C LEU A 150 -17.27 -19.07 5.27
N PRO A 151 -16.50 -20.07 5.70
CA PRO A 151 -16.86 -20.93 6.84
C PRO A 151 -17.07 -20.11 8.12
N GLU A 152 -17.96 -20.57 8.99
CA GLU A 152 -18.35 -19.90 10.24
C GLU A 152 -17.16 -19.67 11.22
N GLU A 153 -16.11 -20.49 11.08
CA GLU A 153 -14.86 -20.41 11.87
C GLU A 153 -13.78 -19.52 11.24
N ALA A 154 -13.98 -18.98 10.03
CA ALA A 154 -12.97 -18.25 9.29
C ALA A 154 -13.05 -16.72 9.53
N SER A 155 -11.96 -16.13 10.00
CA SER A 155 -11.84 -14.66 10.12
C SER A 155 -11.67 -14.01 8.74
N MET A 156 -12.43 -12.93 8.49
CA MET A 156 -12.20 -12.06 7.33
C MET A 156 -11.01 -11.12 7.53
N GLY A 157 -10.26 -10.88 6.45
CA GLY A 157 -9.28 -9.80 6.37
C GLY A 157 -7.84 -10.27 6.34
N HIS A 158 -6.93 -9.35 6.66
CA HIS A 158 -5.51 -9.62 6.86
C HIS A 158 -5.19 -9.37 8.34
N ASN A 159 -4.30 -10.16 8.93
CA ASN A 159 -3.88 -9.94 10.32
C ASN A 159 -3.19 -8.59 10.48
N ALA A 160 -3.16 -8.06 11.71
CA ALA A 160 -2.35 -6.89 12.03
C ALA A 160 -0.87 -7.17 11.70
N HIS A 161 -0.27 -6.29 10.90
CA HIS A 161 1.13 -6.38 10.47
C HIS A 161 1.62 -5.00 10.00
N THR A 162 2.93 -4.88 9.81
CA THR A 162 3.58 -3.71 9.22
C THR A 162 4.16 -4.06 7.86
N ASP A 163 3.93 -3.23 6.85
CA ASP A 163 4.49 -3.48 5.52
C ASP A 163 6.02 -3.34 5.47
N LEU A 164 6.64 -4.25 4.72
CA LEU A 164 8.06 -4.17 4.36
C LEU A 164 8.22 -3.22 3.17
N GLY A 165 8.91 -2.10 3.37
CA GLY A 165 9.19 -1.13 2.32
C GLY A 165 9.45 0.27 2.86
N SER A 166 9.62 1.22 1.93
CA SER A 166 9.75 2.66 2.24
C SER A 166 8.39 3.36 2.27
N ILE A 167 7.50 3.08 1.31
CA ILE A 167 6.15 3.65 1.21
C ILE A 167 5.20 2.58 0.63
N MET A 168 4.04 2.35 1.24
CA MET A 168 2.90 1.68 0.59
C MET A 168 1.96 2.72 -0.01
N ILE A 169 1.44 2.45 -1.23
CA ILE A 169 0.25 3.11 -1.80
C ILE A 169 -0.86 2.06 -1.91
N LEU A 170 -1.98 2.28 -1.21
CA LEU A 170 -3.09 1.35 -1.08
C LEU A 170 -4.39 1.94 -1.63
N PHE A 171 -4.98 1.24 -2.59
CA PHE A 171 -6.31 1.53 -3.13
C PHE A 171 -7.34 0.56 -2.55
N CYS A 172 -8.40 1.09 -1.94
CA CYS A 172 -9.52 0.30 -1.42
C CYS A 172 -10.84 1.00 -1.71
N SER A 173 -11.74 0.27 -2.38
CA SER A 173 -13.07 0.72 -2.79
C SER A 173 -14.16 0.43 -1.75
N ASN A 174 -13.90 -0.51 -0.83
CA ASN A 174 -14.84 -1.00 0.18
C ASN A 174 -14.30 -0.73 1.59
N TRP A 175 -15.19 -0.65 2.58
CA TRP A 175 -14.82 -0.66 3.99
C TRP A 175 -14.15 -2.00 4.35
N GLY A 176 -13.22 -1.96 5.30
CA GLY A 176 -12.49 -3.15 5.78
C GLY A 176 -11.06 -2.86 6.24
N LEU A 177 -10.44 -1.80 5.72
CA LEU A 177 -9.14 -1.34 6.23
C LEU A 177 -9.30 -0.74 7.64
N GLN A 178 -8.46 -1.20 8.56
CA GLN A 178 -8.27 -0.62 9.88
C GLN A 178 -6.81 -0.26 10.08
N VAL A 179 -6.55 0.81 10.84
CA VAL A 179 -5.19 1.21 11.26
C VAL A 179 -5.12 1.32 12.78
N TRP A 180 -3.94 1.06 13.33
CA TRP A 180 -3.63 1.24 14.74
C TRP A 180 -3.32 2.72 15.00
N LEU A 181 -3.97 3.32 15.99
CA LEU A 181 -3.79 4.73 16.34
C LEU A 181 -2.86 4.89 17.53
N THR A 182 -1.57 5.09 17.22
CA THR A 182 -0.51 5.38 18.18
C THR A 182 -0.92 6.54 19.11
N GLY A 183 -0.87 6.30 20.43
CA GLY A 183 -1.32 7.24 21.46
C GLY A 183 -2.81 7.16 21.85
N SER A 184 -3.62 6.31 21.21
CA SER A 184 -5.00 6.02 21.66
C SER A 184 -5.34 4.52 21.79
N GLU A 185 -4.36 3.64 21.55
CA GLU A 185 -4.42 2.19 21.79
C GLU A 185 -5.69 1.52 21.23
N ARG A 186 -6.13 1.99 20.06
CA ARG A 186 -7.33 1.50 19.38
C ARG A 186 -7.13 1.31 17.88
N TRP A 187 -7.85 0.34 17.35
CA TRP A 187 -8.10 0.22 15.91
C TRP A 187 -9.18 1.22 15.49
N ALA A 188 -8.97 1.85 14.33
CA ALA A 188 -9.97 2.69 13.68
C ALA A 188 -10.10 2.32 12.20
N PHE A 189 -11.34 2.32 11.69
CA PHE A 189 -11.59 2.10 10.27
C PHE A 189 -11.18 3.32 9.45
N VAL A 190 -10.69 3.07 8.23
CA VAL A 190 -10.35 4.14 7.28
C VAL A 190 -11.38 4.18 6.15
N GLU A 191 -12.02 5.34 5.97
CA GLU A 191 -13.11 5.55 5.01
C GLU A 191 -12.66 5.33 3.54
N PRO A 192 -13.44 4.59 2.73
CA PRO A 192 -13.41 4.57 1.25
C PRO A 192 -13.59 5.97 0.62
N ARG A 193 -12.52 6.55 0.05
CA ARG A 193 -12.59 7.82 -0.69
C ARG A 193 -12.26 7.64 -2.17
N THR A 194 -13.16 8.09 -3.04
CA THR A 194 -12.95 8.15 -4.49
C THR A 194 -11.89 9.22 -4.81
N GLY A 195 -11.06 8.99 -5.84
CA GLY A 195 -10.01 9.94 -6.26
C GLY A 195 -8.77 10.02 -5.35
N CYS A 196 -8.77 9.30 -4.21
CA CYS A 196 -7.65 9.25 -3.28
C CYS A 196 -7.04 7.85 -3.20
N ALA A 197 -5.71 7.77 -3.14
CA ALA A 197 -5.03 6.62 -2.56
C ALA A 197 -4.89 6.81 -1.03
N ARG A 198 -4.58 5.74 -0.31
CA ARG A 198 -4.06 5.80 1.06
C ARG A 198 -2.60 5.46 1.05
N THR A 199 -1.84 6.03 1.97
CA THR A 199 -0.42 5.76 2.12
C THR A 199 -0.07 5.65 3.59
N GLY A 200 0.84 4.75 3.91
CA GLY A 200 1.45 4.70 5.24
C GLY A 200 2.24 3.45 5.53
N LYS A 201 2.63 3.32 6.80
CA LYS A 201 3.34 2.18 7.38
C LYS A 201 2.78 1.99 8.80
N LEU A 202 2.24 0.82 9.12
CA LEU A 202 1.89 0.53 10.51
C LEU A 202 3.18 0.43 11.34
N GLU A 203 3.10 0.81 12.62
CA GLU A 203 4.13 0.48 13.60
C GLU A 203 3.83 -0.88 14.25
N GLU A 204 4.89 -1.57 14.69
CA GLU A 204 4.82 -2.87 15.33
C GLU A 204 4.70 -2.69 16.85
N ASP A 205 3.75 -3.37 17.49
CA ASP A 205 3.66 -3.37 18.96
C ASP A 205 4.91 -4.06 19.54
N ALA A 206 5.80 -3.25 20.10
CA ALA A 206 6.94 -3.71 20.87
C ALA A 206 6.52 -4.15 22.29
N ASP A 207 5.63 -5.16 22.39
CA ASP A 207 5.40 -5.84 23.67
C ASP A 207 5.35 -7.37 23.53
N GLY A 208 6.48 -7.99 23.86
CA GLY A 208 6.56 -9.43 23.99
C GLY A 208 5.97 -9.90 25.32
N ASN A 209 5.17 -10.97 25.25
CA ASN A 209 4.86 -11.89 26.34
C ASN A 209 3.96 -11.38 27.49
N ARG A 210 2.66 -11.71 27.39
CA ARG A 210 1.75 -12.17 28.47
C ARG A 210 0.35 -12.44 27.89
N GLY A 211 -0.24 -13.63 28.01
CA GLY A 211 0.24 -14.90 28.59
C GLY A 211 -0.79 -16.02 28.36
#